data_AF-A0A2L0W1K8-F1
#
_entry.id   AF-A0A2L0W1K8-F1
#
_cell.length_a   1.000
_cell.length_b   1.000
_cell.length_c   1.000
_cell.angle_alpha   90.00
_cell.angle_beta   90.00
_cell.angle_gamma   90.00
#
_symmetry.space_group_name_H-M   'P 1'
#
loop_
_entity.id
_entity.type
_entity.pdbx_description
1 polymer ?
#
loop_
_entity_poly.entity_id
_entity_poly.type
_entity_poly.pdbx_seq_one_letter_code
_entity_poly.pdbx_strand_id
1 'polypeptide(L)'
;MMKAKIYQFPQGDEKAKLKAEIARIKNAPVVEKRKQWLWSFCLKLFFVLRLVVAFVADMTLILAVTICHSVIYLSIILGTFFLILKYSTNGGVWDGSMIACATIMILGLFDAESVADWHLFQRLLCVYNRQAKQAQNESTEGQD
;
A
#
# COMPACT_ATOMS: atom_id res chain seq x y z
N MET A 1 48.05 -33.01 30.45
CA MET A 1 46.80 -33.69 30.00
C MET A 1 45.60 -32.84 30.41
N MET A 2 44.96 -32.16 29.45
CA MET A 2 43.74 -31.40 29.71
C MET A 2 42.56 -32.38 29.85
N LYS A 3 41.94 -32.45 31.03
CA LYS A 3 40.73 -33.24 31.28
C LYS A 3 39.58 -32.64 30.46
N ALA A 4 39.14 -33.34 29.41
CA ALA A 4 37.90 -33.02 28.73
C ALA A 4 36.74 -33.15 29.74
N LYS A 5 36.09 -32.03 30.07
CA LYS A 5 34.86 -32.05 30.89
C LYS A 5 33.78 -32.73 30.05
N ILE A 6 33.48 -33.99 30.36
CA ILE A 6 32.36 -34.71 29.78
C ILE A 6 31.09 -34.01 30.27
N TYR A 7 30.43 -33.28 29.36
CA TYR A 7 29.15 -32.64 29.62
C TYR A 7 28.09 -33.76 29.64
N GLN A 8 27.69 -34.19 30.83
CA GLN A 8 26.56 -35.11 30.99
C GLN A 8 25.28 -34.33 30.67
N PHE A 9 24.55 -34.79 29.65
CA PHE A 9 23.22 -34.27 29.34
C PHE A 9 22.25 -34.68 30.48
N PRO A 10 21.46 -33.74 31.02
CA PRO A 10 20.54 -34.03 32.13
C PRO A 10 19.52 -35.10 31.73
N GLN A 11 19.35 -36.12 32.58
CA GLN A 11 18.40 -37.22 32.39
C GLN A 11 17.31 -37.21 33.48
N GLY A 12 16.08 -37.57 33.09
CA GLY A 12 14.94 -37.76 34.00
C GLY A 12 14.45 -36.49 34.69
N ASP A 13 14.72 -36.38 35.99
CA ASP A 13 14.19 -35.33 36.87
C ASP A 13 14.85 -33.96 36.66
N GLU A 14 16.13 -33.91 36.28
CA GLU A 14 16.80 -32.65 35.94
C GLU A 14 16.22 -32.03 34.67
N LYS A 15 15.79 -32.87 33.71
CA LYS A 15 15.06 -32.41 32.52
C LYS A 15 13.72 -31.81 32.88
N ALA A 16 12.98 -32.40 33.83
CA ALA A 16 11.68 -31.88 34.27
C ALA A 16 11.84 -30.52 34.98
N LYS A 17 12.85 -30.38 35.84
CA LYS A 17 13.20 -29.11 36.50
C LYS A 17 13.60 -28.04 35.48
N LEU A 18 14.51 -28.34 34.56
CA LEU A 18 14.88 -27.45 33.46
C LEU A 18 13.67 -27.05 32.61
N LYS A 19 12.77 -27.99 32.29
CA LYS A 19 11.57 -27.72 31.49
C LYS A 19 10.57 -26.83 32.23
N ALA A 20 10.41 -27.02 33.55
CA ALA A 20 9.57 -26.19 34.39
C ALA A 20 10.13 -24.77 34.54
N GLU A 21 11.46 -24.65 34.65
CA GLU A 21 12.14 -23.36 34.77
C GLU A 21 12.12 -22.59 33.45
N ILE A 22 12.33 -23.28 32.32
CA ILE A 22 12.13 -22.74 30.97
C ILE A 22 10.65 -22.33 30.77
N ALA A 23 9.68 -23.12 31.23
CA ALA A 23 8.27 -22.76 31.14
C ALA A 23 7.93 -21.53 32.00
N ARG A 24 8.54 -21.38 33.17
CA ARG A 24 8.38 -20.23 34.06
C ARG A 24 8.98 -18.95 33.45
N ILE A 25 10.12 -19.06 32.77
CA ILE A 25 10.74 -17.95 32.03
C ILE A 25 9.92 -17.60 30.78
N LYS A 26 9.38 -18.61 30.07
CA LYS A 26 8.56 -18.42 28.87
C LYS A 26 7.20 -17.80 29.18
N ASN A 27 6.61 -18.12 30.32
CA ASN A 27 5.36 -17.54 30.83
C ASN A 27 5.59 -16.29 31.70
N ALA A 28 6.83 -15.77 31.76
CA ALA A 28 7.09 -14.55 32.49
C ALA A 28 6.33 -13.39 31.82
N PRO A 29 5.59 -12.57 32.59
CA PRO A 29 4.76 -11.48 32.06
C PRO A 29 5.59 -10.43 31.28
N VAL A 30 6.90 -10.40 31.50
CA VAL A 30 7.85 -9.54 30.78
C VAL A 30 8.00 -9.96 29.32
N VAL A 31 7.91 -11.26 29.01
CA VAL A 31 8.01 -11.78 27.65
C VAL A 31 6.74 -11.49 26.85
N GLU A 32 5.56 -11.63 27.48
CA GLU A 32 4.29 -11.23 26.86
C GLU A 32 4.21 -9.72 26.60
N LYS A 33 4.65 -8.89 27.56
CA LYS A 33 4.71 -7.43 27.35
C LYS A 33 5.64 -7.04 26.20
N ARG A 34 6.81 -7.68 26.08
CA ARG A 34 7.73 -7.45 24.93
C ARG A 34 7.09 -7.88 23.62
N LYS A 35 6.40 -9.02 23.59
CA LYS A 35 5.71 -9.53 22.40
C LYS A 35 4.56 -8.61 21.98
N GLN A 36 3.76 -8.11 22.93
CA GLN A 36 2.70 -7.13 22.67
C GLN A 36 3.25 -5.79 22.18
N TRP A 37 4.39 -5.34 22.72
CA TRP A 37 5.05 -4.12 22.28
C TRP A 37 5.58 -4.26 20.85
N LEU A 38 6.27 -5.35 20.54
CA LEU A 38 6.72 -5.70 19.18
C LEU A 38 5.54 -5.83 18.20
N TRP A 39 4.45 -6.47 18.64
CA TRP A 39 3.24 -6.61 17.83
C TRP A 39 2.58 -5.26 17.53
N SER A 40 2.43 -4.41 18.55
CA SER A 40 1.91 -3.06 18.39
C SER A 40 2.81 -2.19 17.51
N PHE A 41 4.13 -2.34 17.64
CA PHE A 41 5.09 -1.67 16.77
C PHE A 41 4.96 -2.13 15.32
N CYS A 42 4.86 -3.44 15.08
CA CYS A 42 4.70 -4.02 13.76
C CYS A 42 3.37 -3.59 13.11
N LEU A 43 2.27 -3.56 13.89
CA LEU A 43 0.97 -3.05 13.42
C LEU A 43 1.05 -1.57 13.06
N LYS A 44 1.70 -0.74 13.88
CA LYS A 44 1.92 0.68 13.56
C LYS A 44 2.74 0.84 12.28
N LEU A 45 3.83 0.08 12.15
CA LEU A 45 4.70 0.11 10.98
C LEU A 45 3.93 -0.29 9.71
N PHE A 46 3.12 -1.35 9.80
CA PHE A 46 2.24 -1.78 8.72
C PHE A 46 1.23 -0.68 8.32
N PHE A 47 0.66 0.02 9.30
CA PHE A 47 -0.28 1.10 9.04
C PHE A 47 0.39 2.30 8.36
N VAL A 48 1.59 2.68 8.83
CA VAL A 48 2.39 3.76 8.21
C VAL A 48 2.79 3.37 6.79
N LEU A 49 3.27 2.14 6.58
CA LEU A 49 3.63 1.64 5.26
C LEU A 49 2.42 1.67 4.32
N ARG A 50 1.25 1.23 4.79
CA ARG A 50 0.00 1.26 4.02
C ARG A 50 -0.40 2.68 3.64
N LEU A 51 -0.22 3.65 4.54
CA LEU A 51 -0.48 5.06 4.28
C LEU A 51 0.47 5.62 3.21
N VAL A 52 1.77 5.34 3.33
CA VAL A 52 2.77 5.77 2.36
C VAL A 52 2.49 5.18 0.98
N VAL A 53 2.18 3.88 0.90
CA VAL A 53 1.83 3.22 -0.37
C VAL A 53 0.58 3.83 -0.99
N ALA A 54 -0.47 4.09 -0.20
CA ALA A 54 -1.69 4.73 -0.67
C ALA A 54 -1.41 6.13 -1.22
N PHE A 55 -0.62 6.93 -0.50
CA PHE A 55 -0.27 8.29 -0.90
C PHE A 55 0.56 8.32 -2.18
N VAL A 56 1.58 7.46 -2.28
CA VAL A 56 2.42 7.35 -3.48
C VAL A 56 1.58 6.90 -4.68
N ALA A 57 0.65 5.96 -4.49
CA ALA A 57 -0.24 5.51 -5.56
C ALA A 57 -1.19 6.63 -6.04
N ASP A 58 -1.79 7.40 -5.12
CA ASP A 58 -2.63 8.56 -5.46
C ASP A 58 -1.82 9.64 -6.21
N MET A 59 -0.60 9.96 -5.74
CA MET A 59 0.27 10.93 -6.43
C MET A 59 0.71 10.44 -7.82
N THR A 60 0.98 9.15 -7.97
CA THR A 60 1.32 8.55 -9.27
C THR A 60 0.14 8.61 -10.22
N LEU A 61 -1.08 8.37 -9.73
CA LEU A 61 -2.31 8.48 -10.51
C LEU A 61 -2.54 9.93 -10.98
N ILE A 62 -2.40 10.91 -10.09
CA ILE A 62 -2.53 12.33 -10.43
C ILE A 62 -1.49 12.69 -11.51
N LEU A 63 -0.22 12.30 -11.32
CA LEU A 63 0.84 12.58 -12.27
C LEU A 63 0.57 11.95 -13.65
N ALA A 64 0.05 10.72 -13.68
CA ALA A 64 -0.36 10.06 -14.92
C ALA A 64 -1.51 10.82 -15.62
N VAL A 65 -2.51 11.26 -14.86
CA VAL A 65 -3.64 12.05 -15.38
C VAL A 65 -3.17 13.40 -15.91
N THR A 66 -2.33 14.14 -15.18
CA THR A 66 -1.78 15.43 -15.63
C THR A 66 -1.01 15.31 -16.95
N ILE A 67 -0.16 14.28 -17.08
CA ILE A 67 0.57 14.00 -18.32
C ILE A 67 -0.43 13.68 -19.44
N CYS A 68 -1.40 12.81 -19.21
CA CYS A 68 -2.41 12.48 -20.22
C CYS A 68 -3.25 13.70 -20.62
N HIS A 69 -3.54 14.59 -19.66
CA HIS A 69 -4.32 15.80 -19.87
C HIS A 69 -3.60 16.77 -20.82
N SER A 70 -2.30 16.96 -20.63
CA SER A 70 -1.47 17.82 -21.51
C SER A 70 -1.40 17.38 -22.97
N VAL A 71 -1.72 16.12 -23.27
CA VAL A 71 -1.62 15.54 -24.63
C VAL A 71 -3.02 15.31 -25.26
N ILE A 72 -4.12 15.59 -24.54
CA ILE A 72 -5.51 15.30 -24.94
C ILE A 72 -5.83 15.65 -26.40
N TYR A 73 -5.48 16.86 -26.81
CA TYR A 73 -5.96 17.41 -28.08
C TYR A 73 -5.39 16.64 -29.28
N LEU A 74 -4.18 16.10 -29.15
CA LEU A 74 -3.59 15.22 -30.17
C LEU A 74 -3.97 13.74 -29.94
N SER A 75 -3.96 13.28 -28.68
CA SER A 75 -4.09 11.86 -28.36
C SER A 75 -5.51 11.32 -28.53
N ILE A 76 -6.55 12.12 -28.30
CA ILE A 76 -7.95 11.65 -28.45
C ILE A 76 -8.30 11.47 -29.93
N ILE A 77 -7.95 12.44 -30.79
CA ILE A 77 -8.29 12.39 -32.22
C ILE A 77 -7.51 11.25 -32.90
N LEU A 78 -6.18 11.19 -32.70
CA LEU A 78 -5.36 10.11 -33.27
C LEU A 78 -5.68 8.75 -32.63
N GLY A 79 -5.85 8.70 -31.30
CA GLY A 79 -6.11 7.46 -30.57
C GLY A 79 -7.43 6.81 -30.97
N THR A 80 -8.49 7.60 -31.13
CA THR A 80 -9.80 7.11 -31.60
C THR A 80 -9.68 6.58 -33.03
N PHE A 81 -8.98 7.29 -33.92
CA PHE A 81 -8.75 6.85 -35.29
C PHE A 81 -7.99 5.52 -35.36
N PHE A 82 -6.91 5.38 -34.58
CA PHE A 82 -6.14 4.13 -34.49
C PHE A 82 -6.95 2.97 -33.88
N LEU A 83 -7.80 3.25 -32.89
CA LEU A 83 -8.69 2.24 -32.30
C LEU A 83 -9.70 1.71 -33.30
N ILE A 84 -10.33 2.58 -34.09
CA ILE A 84 -11.29 2.20 -35.13
C ILE A 84 -10.60 1.34 -36.20
N LEU A 85 -9.43 1.77 -36.69
CA LEU A 85 -8.65 1.00 -37.65
C LEU A 85 -8.27 -0.37 -37.08
N LYS A 86 -7.73 -0.39 -35.86
CA LYS A 86 -7.27 -1.64 -35.24
C LYS A 86 -8.43 -2.60 -34.97
N TYR A 87 -9.56 -2.10 -34.46
CA TYR A 87 -10.77 -2.87 -34.24
C TYR A 87 -11.28 -3.50 -35.55
N SER A 88 -11.31 -2.72 -36.63
CA SER A 88 -11.72 -3.20 -37.95
C SER A 88 -10.76 -4.26 -38.49
N THR A 89 -9.44 -4.09 -38.32
CA THR A 89 -8.45 -5.06 -38.79
C THR A 89 -8.41 -6.36 -37.97
N ASN A 90 -8.78 -6.31 -36.69
CA ASN A 90 -8.86 -7.48 -35.81
C ASN A 90 -10.22 -8.22 -35.90
N GLY A 91 -11.07 -7.88 -36.87
CA GLY A 91 -12.40 -8.50 -37.02
C GLY A 91 -13.35 -8.20 -35.86
N GLY A 92 -13.18 -7.06 -35.19
CA GLY A 92 -14.02 -6.64 -34.07
C GLY A 92 -13.62 -7.23 -32.71
N VAL A 93 -12.43 -7.85 -32.61
CA VAL A 93 -11.90 -8.37 -31.35
C VAL A 93 -11.01 -7.33 -30.68
N TRP A 94 -11.30 -7.05 -29.40
CA TRP A 94 -10.48 -6.19 -28.57
C TRP A 94 -9.19 -6.89 -28.15
N ASP A 95 -8.06 -6.25 -28.39
CA ASP A 95 -6.75 -6.67 -27.93
C ASP A 95 -6.28 -5.80 -26.75
N GLY A 96 -5.36 -6.31 -25.92
CA GLY A 96 -4.84 -5.62 -24.73
C GLY A 96 -4.26 -4.24 -25.04
N SER A 97 -3.68 -4.06 -26.23
CA SER A 97 -3.20 -2.77 -26.71
C SER A 97 -4.32 -1.75 -27.00
N MET A 98 -5.49 -2.22 -27.43
CA MET A 98 -6.68 -1.39 -27.64
C MET A 98 -7.30 -0.97 -26.31
N ILE A 99 -7.35 -1.90 -25.35
CA ILE A 99 -7.79 -1.62 -23.97
C ILE A 99 -6.89 -0.57 -23.32
N ALA A 100 -5.57 -0.72 -23.47
CA ALA A 100 -4.61 0.26 -22.97
C ALA A 100 -4.80 1.65 -23.61
N CYS A 101 -4.98 1.71 -24.93
CA CYS A 101 -5.21 2.96 -25.66
C CYS A 101 -6.52 3.65 -25.20
N ALA A 102 -7.61 2.90 -25.07
CA ALA A 102 -8.88 3.40 -24.55
C ALA A 102 -8.75 3.92 -23.12
N THR A 103 -8.01 3.20 -22.26
CA THR A 103 -7.77 3.60 -20.87
C THR A 103 -7.00 4.92 -20.79
N ILE A 104 -5.97 5.11 -21.62
CA ILE A 104 -5.20 6.36 -21.67
C ILE A 104 -6.05 7.53 -22.15
N MET A 105 -6.91 7.33 -23.15
CA MET A 105 -7.83 8.38 -23.61
C MET A 105 -8.84 8.76 -22.52
N ILE A 106 -9.41 7.78 -21.83
CA ILE A 106 -10.35 8.01 -20.72
C ILE A 106 -9.64 8.73 -19.56
N LEU A 107 -8.42 8.32 -19.21
CA LEU A 107 -7.61 8.99 -18.18
C LEU A 107 -7.26 10.43 -18.57
N GLY A 108 -7.03 10.69 -19.86
CA GLY A 108 -6.83 12.04 -20.37
C GLY A 108 -8.05 12.92 -20.12
N LEU A 109 -9.26 12.43 -20.37
CA LEU A 109 -10.51 13.19 -20.20
C LEU A 109 -10.78 13.69 -18.77
N PHE A 110 -10.13 13.09 -17.77
CA PHE A 110 -10.28 13.55 -16.39
C PHE A 110 -9.43 14.79 -16.14
N ASP A 111 -10.01 15.74 -15.41
CA ASP A 111 -9.29 16.88 -14.88
C ASP A 111 -8.44 16.44 -13.69
N ALA A 112 -7.16 16.80 -13.68
CA ALA A 112 -6.21 16.40 -12.67
C ALA A 112 -6.61 16.90 -11.27
N GLU A 113 -7.24 18.08 -11.18
CA GLU A 113 -7.76 18.62 -9.91
C GLU A 113 -8.88 17.76 -9.35
N SER A 114 -9.82 17.33 -10.20
CA SER A 114 -10.92 16.45 -9.79
C SER A 114 -10.45 15.07 -9.31
N VAL A 115 -9.39 14.52 -9.92
CA VAL A 115 -8.80 13.23 -9.54
C VAL A 115 -8.01 13.35 -8.24
N ALA A 116 -7.33 14.48 -8.03
CA ALA A 116 -6.63 14.75 -6.78
C ALA A 116 -7.57 14.81 -5.57
N ASP A 117 -8.84 15.21 -5.78
CA ASP A 117 -9.85 15.24 -4.73
C ASP A 117 -10.49 13.89 -4.41
N TRP A 118 -10.32 12.88 -5.28
CA TRP A 118 -10.89 11.56 -5.05
C TRP A 118 -10.13 10.76 -3.99
N HIS A 119 -8.81 10.95 -3.84
CA HIS A 119 -7.97 10.19 -2.91
C HIS A 119 -8.25 8.68 -3.00
N LEU A 120 -8.27 8.16 -4.24
CA LEU A 120 -8.85 6.86 -4.57
C LEU A 120 -8.19 5.72 -3.79
N PHE A 121 -6.87 5.69 -3.74
CA PHE A 121 -6.10 4.65 -3.07
C PHE A 121 -6.10 4.82 -1.56
N GLN A 122 -6.09 6.05 -1.06
CA GLN A 122 -6.31 6.31 0.37
C GLN A 122 -7.71 5.84 0.83
N ARG A 123 -8.75 6.01 0.00
CA ARG A 123 -10.10 5.49 0.28
C ARG A 123 -10.15 3.96 0.18
N LEU A 124 -9.57 3.38 -0.87
CA LEU A 124 -9.53 1.92 -1.07
C LEU A 124 -8.80 1.21 0.07
N LEU A 125 -7.75 1.84 0.60
CA LEU A 125 -6.98 1.31 1.72
C LEU A 125 -7.54 1.74 3.10
N CYS A 126 -8.69 2.41 3.15
CA CYS A 126 -9.34 2.91 4.37
C CYS A 126 -8.41 3.76 5.25
N VAL A 127 -7.47 4.48 4.64
CA VAL A 127 -6.54 5.38 5.33
C VAL A 127 -6.98 6.85 5.20
N TYR A 128 -7.98 7.12 4.36
CA TYR A 128 -8.51 8.46 4.15
C TYR A 128 -9.13 9.04 5.43
N ASN A 129 -8.49 10.05 6.00
CA ASN A 129 -9.01 10.75 7.17
C ASN A 129 -9.81 11.99 6.74
N ARG A 130 -11.13 11.83 6.60
CA ARG A 130 -12.06 12.88 6.17
C ARG A 130 -12.04 14.12 7.07
N GLN A 131 -11.69 13.97 8.36
CA GLN A 131 -11.70 15.04 9.35
C GLN A 131 -10.51 16.00 9.25
N ALA A 132 -9.34 15.54 8.79
CA ALA A 132 -8.17 16.40 8.62
C ALA A 132 -8.35 17.42 7.49
N LYS A 133 -9.12 17.08 6.45
CA LYS A 133 -9.36 17.94 5.29
C LYS A 133 -10.39 19.05 5.57
N GLN A 134 -11.38 18.80 6.43
CA GLN A 134 -12.35 19.84 6.85
C GLN A 134 -11.67 20.95 7.66
N ALA A 135 -10.77 20.60 8.59
CA ALA A 135 -10.01 21.58 9.36
C ALA A 135 -9.07 22.44 8.48
N GLN A 136 -8.52 21.88 7.41
CA GLN A 136 -7.64 22.60 6.48
C GLN A 136 -8.41 23.55 5.56
N ASN A 137 -9.62 23.18 5.13
CA ASN A 137 -10.48 24.06 4.34
C ASN A 137 -11.06 25.20 5.18
N GLU A 138 -11.50 24.95 6.42
CA GLU A 138 -11.97 26.00 7.34
C GLU A 138 -10.86 27.01 7.72
N SER A 139 -9.60 26.57 7.73
CA SER A 139 -8.46 27.46 7.99
C SER A 139 -8.08 28.35 6.80
N THR A 140 -8.50 27.97 5.59
CA THR A 140 -8.18 28.69 4.35
C THR A 140 -9.28 29.71 3.99
N GLU A 141 -10.53 29.45 4.37
CA GLU A 141 -11.66 30.40 4.19
C GLU A 141 -11.71 31.51 5.27
N GLY A 142 -10.90 31.43 6.33
CA GLY A 142 -10.84 32.43 7.40
C GLY A 142 -9.80 33.54 7.22
N GLN A 143 -9.19 33.65 6.03
CA GLN A 143 -8.10 34.59 5.73
C GLN A 143 -8.39 35.58 4.58
N ASP A 144 -9.68 35.82 4.28
CA ASP A 144 -10.15 36.94 3.45
C ASP A 144 -10.91 37.99 4.29
#